data_AF-A0A969UA60-F1
#
_entry.id   AF-A0A969UA60-F1
#
_cell.length_a   1.000
_cell.length_b   1.000
_cell.length_c   1.000
_cell.angle_alpha   90.00
_cell.angle_beta   90.00
_cell.angle_gamma   90.00
#
_symmetry.space_group_name_H-M   'P 1'
#
loop_
_entity.id
_entity.type
_entity.pdbx_description
1 polymer ?
#
loop_
_entity_poly.entity_id
_entity_poly.type
_entity_poly.pdbx_seq_one_letter_code
_entity_poly.pdbx_strand_id
1 'polypeptide(L)'
;MLKIASQAKLKPTVFSGFDSRGTWYIPGGDSYAAKFIADAGGDYIWKNDRTTGSLNLSFEQVFDRAQTAEVWINSSQAWRSVDDVINPIVGIANLGL
;
A
#
# COMPACT_ATOMS: atom_id res chain seq x y z
N MET A 1 -1.85 18.87 -12.01
CA MET A 1 -1.25 17.94 -11.02
C MET A 1 0.19 17.62 -11.35
N LEU A 2 0.51 16.98 -12.48
CA LEU A 2 1.88 16.55 -12.82
C LEU A 2 2.97 17.63 -12.74
N LYS A 3 2.68 18.88 -13.17
CA LYS A 3 3.64 20.00 -13.10
C LYS A 3 4.05 20.40 -11.68
N ILE A 4 3.16 20.22 -10.70
CA ILE A 4 3.42 20.55 -9.29
C ILE A 4 4.12 19.37 -8.62
N ALA A 5 3.63 18.14 -8.87
CA ALA A 5 4.22 16.92 -8.33
C ALA A 5 5.68 16.71 -8.79
N SER A 6 6.02 17.06 -10.03
CA SER A 6 7.39 16.97 -10.54
C SER A 6 8.39 17.91 -9.85
N GLN A 7 7.90 18.94 -9.16
CA GLN A 7 8.71 19.89 -8.39
C GLN A 7 8.83 19.51 -6.91
N ALA A 8 8.15 18.45 -6.48
CA ALA A 8 8.25 17.96 -5.12
C ALA A 8 9.68 17.47 -4.82
N LYS A 9 10.27 18.00 -3.75
CA LYS A 9 11.61 17.60 -3.29
C LYS A 9 11.60 16.25 -2.60
N LEU A 10 10.48 15.90 -1.97
CA LEU A 10 10.28 14.62 -1.29
C LEU A 10 9.47 13.70 -2.19
N LYS A 11 9.92 12.46 -2.33
CA LYS A 11 9.17 11.37 -2.97
C LYS A 11 9.08 10.23 -1.96
N PRO A 12 8.08 10.26 -1.06
CA PRO A 12 7.99 9.25 -0.02
C PRO A 12 7.82 7.88 -0.65
N THR A 13 8.37 6.86 -0.02
CA THR A 13 8.07 5.47 -0.35
C THR A 13 6.64 5.16 0.07
N VAL A 14 5.83 4.66 -0.87
CA VAL A 14 4.40 4.43 -0.66
C VAL A 14 4.05 2.99 -0.99
N PHE A 15 3.15 2.41 -0.22
CA PHE A 15 2.39 1.25 -0.66
C PHE A 15 0.90 1.39 -0.45
N SER A 16 0.13 0.54 -1.12
CA SER A 16 -1.31 0.50 -1.02
C SER A 16 -1.80 -0.95 -1.01
N GLY A 17 -3.02 -1.13 -0.53
CA GLY A 17 -3.65 -2.43 -0.38
C GLY A 17 -4.18 -2.64 1.02
N PHE A 18 -4.83 -3.79 1.20
CA PHE A 18 -5.47 -4.18 2.45
C PHE A 18 -5.46 -5.70 2.61
N ASP A 19 -5.50 -6.14 3.86
CA ASP A 19 -5.79 -7.51 4.23
C ASP A 19 -7.30 -7.79 4.07
N SER A 20 -7.62 -8.95 3.53
CA SER A 20 -8.92 -9.58 3.73
C SER A 20 -8.72 -11.07 3.98
N ARG A 21 -8.96 -11.48 5.23
CA ARG A 21 -8.92 -12.88 5.70
C ARG A 21 -7.56 -13.55 5.49
N GLY A 22 -6.47 -12.83 5.77
CA GLY A 22 -5.10 -13.35 5.70
C GLY A 22 -4.47 -13.29 4.31
N THR A 23 -5.19 -12.75 3.32
CA THR A 23 -4.66 -12.44 1.99
C THR A 23 -4.62 -10.93 1.80
N TRP A 24 -3.44 -10.41 1.48
CA TRP A 24 -3.25 -9.01 1.14
C TRP A 24 -3.44 -8.79 -0.36
N TYR A 25 -4.33 -7.86 -0.68
CA TYR A 25 -4.62 -7.44 -2.05
C TYR A 25 -3.83 -6.16 -2.33
N ILE A 26 -2.69 -6.32 -2.99
CA ILE A 26 -1.74 -5.24 -3.25
C ILE A 26 -1.82 -4.85 -4.73
N PRO A 27 -2.05 -3.57 -5.10
CA PRO A 27 -2.04 -3.17 -6.50
C PRO A 27 -0.70 -3.49 -7.17
N GLY A 28 -0.73 -4.09 -8.35
CA GLY A 28 0.48 -4.33 -9.14
C GLY A 28 1.14 -3.05 -9.65
N GLY A 29 2.35 -3.14 -10.17
CA GLY A 29 3.12 -1.96 -10.61
C GLY A 29 2.57 -1.26 -11.84
N ASP A 30 1.88 -2.01 -12.73
CA ASP A 30 1.20 -1.47 -13.91
C ASP A 30 -0.29 -1.13 -13.62
N SER A 31 -0.70 -1.12 -12.34
CA SER A 31 -2.07 -0.79 -11.94
C SER A 31 -2.36 0.72 -11.98
N TYR A 32 -3.66 1.07 -12.01
CA TYR A 32 -4.09 2.46 -11.87
C TYR A 32 -3.59 3.10 -10.57
N ALA A 33 -3.62 2.35 -9.45
CA ALA A 33 -3.17 2.88 -8.15
C ALA A 33 -1.68 3.21 -8.15
N ALA A 34 -0.84 2.34 -8.73
CA ALA A 34 0.60 2.60 -8.87
C ALA A 34 0.86 3.86 -9.71
N LYS A 35 0.14 4.01 -10.84
CA LYS A 35 0.23 5.21 -11.68
C LYS A 35 -0.25 6.46 -10.95
N PHE A 36 -1.36 6.37 -10.22
CA PHE A 36 -1.90 7.48 -9.44
C PHE A 36 -0.91 7.96 -8.36
N ILE A 37 -0.27 7.02 -7.65
CA ILE A 37 0.77 7.33 -6.66
C ILE A 37 1.97 8.01 -7.32
N ALA A 38 2.43 7.50 -8.47
CA ALA A 38 3.55 8.09 -9.21
C ALA A 38 3.22 9.51 -9.71
N ASP A 39 2.01 9.73 -10.23
CA ASP A 39 1.54 11.03 -10.69
C ASP A 39 1.40 12.06 -9.54
N ALA A 40 1.15 11.56 -8.31
CA ALA A 40 1.15 12.36 -7.09
C ALA A 40 2.56 12.62 -6.52
N GLY A 41 3.61 12.02 -7.09
CA GLY A 41 5.00 12.18 -6.68
C GLY A 41 5.50 11.15 -5.67
N GLY A 42 4.73 10.10 -5.36
CA GLY A 42 5.16 9.00 -4.49
C GLY A 42 6.05 7.98 -5.22
N ASP A 43 6.90 7.29 -4.47
CA ASP A 43 7.68 6.16 -4.95
C ASP A 43 7.02 4.83 -4.55
N TYR A 44 6.25 4.23 -5.46
CA TYR A 44 5.50 3.01 -5.16
C TYR A 44 6.43 1.78 -5.05
N ILE A 45 6.37 1.05 -3.93
CA ILE A 45 7.33 -0.04 -3.66
C ILE A 45 7.16 -1.27 -4.56
N TRP A 46 6.02 -1.42 -5.25
CA TRP A 46 5.79 -2.46 -6.27
C TRP A 46 5.84 -1.92 -7.72
N LYS A 47 6.38 -0.71 -7.95
CA LYS A 47 6.44 -0.06 -9.28
C LYS A 47 7.04 -0.89 -10.43
N ASN A 48 7.86 -1.91 -10.13
CA ASN A 48 8.51 -2.76 -11.13
C ASN A 48 7.70 -4.02 -11.49
N ASP A 49 6.63 -4.31 -10.76
CA ASP A 49 5.72 -5.41 -11.06
C ASP A 49 4.86 -5.08 -12.30
N ARG A 50 4.55 -6.09 -13.13
CA ARG A 50 3.85 -5.91 -14.41
C ARG A 50 2.36 -6.23 -14.36
N THR A 51 1.83 -6.47 -13.17
CA THR A 51 0.42 -6.80 -12.97
C THR A 51 -0.41 -5.52 -13.03
N THR A 52 -1.50 -5.55 -13.80
CA THR A 52 -2.44 -4.42 -13.91
C THR A 52 -3.53 -4.45 -12.83
N GLY A 53 -3.78 -5.63 -12.24
CA GLY A 53 -4.72 -5.87 -11.15
C GLY A 53 -4.05 -5.87 -9.77
N SER A 54 -4.49 -6.76 -8.89
CA SER A 54 -3.90 -6.96 -7.56
C SER A 54 -3.04 -8.22 -7.51
N LEU A 55 -1.90 -8.12 -6.84
CA LEU A 55 -1.15 -9.23 -6.28
C LEU A 55 -1.90 -9.75 -5.05
N ASN A 56 -1.90 -11.06 -4.88
CA ASN A 56 -2.39 -11.72 -3.68
C ASN A 56 -1.18 -12.22 -2.88
N LEU A 57 -0.88 -11.54 -1.77
CA LEU A 57 0.31 -11.81 -0.98
C LEU A 57 -0.05 -12.25 0.44
N SER A 58 0.84 -13.02 1.06
CA SER A 58 0.82 -13.26 2.50
C SER A 58 1.25 -12.01 3.28
N PHE A 59 0.95 -11.97 4.58
CA PHE A 59 1.42 -10.90 5.44
C PHE A 59 2.95 -10.79 5.42
N GLU A 60 3.66 -11.91 5.50
CA GLU A 60 5.12 -11.95 5.55
C GLU A 60 5.74 -11.35 4.28
N GLN A 61 5.17 -11.66 3.11
CA GLN A 61 5.61 -11.07 1.84
C GLN A 61 5.36 -9.56 1.77
N VAL A 62 4.25 -9.08 2.35
CA VAL A 62 3.98 -7.64 2.44
C VAL A 62 4.94 -7.00 3.43
N PHE A 63 5.08 -7.56 4.62
CA PHE A 63 5.92 -7.03 5.70
C PHE A 63 7.39 -6.93 5.28
N ASP A 64 7.96 -7.97 4.67
CA ASP A 64 9.35 -8.01 4.20
C ASP A 64 9.70 -6.79 3.33
N ARG A 65 8.77 -6.36 2.47
CA ARG A 65 8.97 -5.23 1.55
C ARG A 65 8.45 -3.89 2.09
N ALA A 66 7.32 -3.88 2.79
CA ALA A 66 6.58 -2.68 3.13
C ALA A 66 6.93 -2.10 4.51
N GLN A 67 7.63 -2.84 5.37
CA GLN A 67 7.96 -2.36 6.72
C GLN A 67 8.78 -1.05 6.74
N THR A 68 9.54 -0.76 5.67
CA THR A 68 10.32 0.47 5.55
C THR A 68 9.62 1.55 4.71
N ALA A 69 8.39 1.31 4.25
CA ALA A 69 7.65 2.31 3.49
C ALA A 69 7.20 3.44 4.42
N GLU A 70 7.37 4.68 3.99
CA GLU A 70 7.01 5.86 4.76
C GLU A 70 5.50 6.07 4.86
N VAL A 71 4.75 5.59 3.85
CA VAL A 71 3.30 5.79 3.76
C VAL A 71 2.59 4.50 3.35
N TRP A 72 1.54 4.17 4.09
CA TRP A 72 0.54 3.18 3.70
C TRP A 72 -0.77 3.86 3.32
N ILE A 73 -1.18 3.73 2.05
CA ILE A 73 -2.51 4.12 1.58
C ILE A 73 -3.43 2.90 1.66
N ASN A 74 -4.16 2.81 2.76
CA ASN A 74 -5.15 1.77 2.94
C ASN A 74 -6.36 2.01 2.01
N SER A 75 -6.77 0.96 1.29
CA SER A 75 -7.94 0.97 0.40
C SER A 75 -9.07 0.04 0.86
N SER A 76 -9.02 -0.42 2.11
CA SER A 76 -10.09 -1.22 2.72
C SER A 76 -11.35 -0.36 2.84
N GLN A 77 -12.49 -0.93 2.46
CA GLN A 77 -13.79 -0.33 2.75
C GLN A 77 -14.31 -0.71 4.14
N ALA A 78 -13.63 -1.64 4.82
CA ALA A 78 -14.05 -2.13 6.13
C ALA A 78 -13.50 -1.28 7.28
N TRP A 79 -12.31 -0.71 7.13
CA TRP A 79 -11.68 0.12 8.16
C TRP A 79 -12.09 1.57 8.01
N ARG A 80 -12.59 2.15 9.10
CA ARG A 80 -13.16 3.51 9.14
C ARG A 80 -12.32 4.46 9.97
N SER A 81 -11.42 3.93 10.79
CA SER A 81 -10.61 4.66 11.73
C SER A 81 -9.21 4.04 11.86
N VAL A 82 -8.26 4.81 12.39
CA VAL A 82 -6.94 4.29 12.74
C VAL A 82 -7.06 3.15 13.76
N ASP A 83 -8.03 3.24 14.68
CA ASP A 83 -8.30 2.22 15.69
C ASP A 83 -8.64 0.85 15.08
N ASP A 84 -9.29 0.81 13.91
CA ASP A 84 -9.58 -0.45 13.20
C ASP A 84 -8.30 -1.14 12.69
N VAL A 85 -7.23 -0.36 12.46
CA VAL A 85 -5.93 -0.84 11.97
C VAL A 85 -5.03 -1.29 13.13
N ILE A 86 -5.03 -0.55 14.24
CA ILE A 86 -4.13 -0.80 15.37
C ILE A 86 -4.73 -1.75 16.41
N ASN A 87 -6.06 -1.90 16.46
CA ASN A 87 -6.66 -2.81 17.44
C ASN A 87 -6.40 -4.28 17.08
N PRO A 88 -5.86 -5.07 18.03
CA PRO A 88 -5.53 -6.48 17.82
C PRO A 88 -6.75 -7.39 17.70
N ILE A 89 -7.98 -6.88 17.63
CA ILE A 89 -9.18 -7.70 17.35
C ILE A 89 -9.60 -7.59 15.87
N VAL A 90 -9.15 -6.55 15.15
CA VAL A 90 -9.65 -6.19 13.81
C VAL A 90 -8.56 -5.78 12.81
N GLY A 91 -7.36 -5.46 13.30
CA GLY A 91 -6.28 -4.84 12.51
C GLY A 91 -5.02 -5.69 12.36
N ILE A 92 -3.94 -5.07 11.89
CA ILE A 92 -2.67 -5.74 11.56
C ILE A 92 -1.99 -6.38 12.77
N ALA A 93 -2.34 -5.97 13.99
CA ALA A 93 -1.85 -6.58 15.23
C ALA A 93 -2.41 -8.00 15.47
N ASN A 94 -3.43 -8.43 14.72
CA ASN A 94 -4.00 -9.78 14.79
C ASN A 94 -3.28 -10.80 13.87
N LEU A 95 -2.24 -10.36 13.15
CA LEU A 95 -1.46 -11.20 12.22
C LEU A 95 -0.36 -12.02 12.91
N GLY A 96 -0.45 -12.20 14.23
CA GLY A 96 0.40 -13.14 14.99
C GLY A 96 1.75 -12.61 15.46
N LEU A 97 1.87 -11.31 15.71
CA LEU A 97 3.00 -10.71 16.45
C LEU A 97 2.68 -10.55 17.94
#